data_AF-A0A9D2H3B5-F1
#
_entry.id   AF-A0A9D2H3B5-F1
#
_cell.length_a   1.000
_cell.length_b   1.000
_cell.length_c   1.000
_cell.angle_alpha   90.00
_cell.angle_beta   90.00
_cell.angle_gamma   90.00
#
_symmetry.space_group_name_H-M   'P 1'
#
loop_
_entity.id
_entity.type
_entity.pdbx_description
1 polymer ?
#
loop_
_entity_poly.entity_id
_entity_poly.type
_entity_poly.pdbx_seq_one_letter_code
_entity_poly.pdbx_strand_id
1 'polypeptide(L)'
;MKRGKGTLSERDTLRSMMQAEEEVLRCYLGALLAAGSRALRTELLPLFSSALEDRAALKELLFSVSPERAEGKRELFSQAKKAQKELSALSEEIGAE
;
A
#
# COMPACT_ATOMS: atom_id res chain seq x y z
N MET A 1 -16.48 -30.44 17.16
CA MET A 1 -15.33 -29.84 16.44
C MET A 1 -15.20 -28.38 16.84
N LYS A 2 -14.16 -28.02 17.60
CA LYS A 2 -13.89 -26.64 18.05
C LYS A 2 -13.51 -25.78 16.84
N ARG A 3 -14.27 -24.71 16.57
CA ARG A 3 -13.90 -23.65 15.64
C ARG A 3 -12.67 -22.94 16.23
N GLY A 4 -11.48 -23.27 15.76
CA GLY A 4 -10.28 -22.51 16.07
C GLY A 4 -10.43 -21.12 15.45
N LYS A 5 -10.52 -20.09 16.29
CA LYS A 5 -10.23 -18.72 15.90
C LYS A 5 -8.77 -18.71 15.42
N GLY A 6 -8.56 -18.86 14.12
CA GLY A 6 -7.25 -18.61 13.52
C GLY A 6 -6.91 -17.16 13.80
N THR A 7 -5.89 -16.93 14.62
CA THR A 7 -5.30 -15.61 14.79
C THR A 7 -4.84 -15.13 13.42
N LEU A 8 -5.44 -14.06 12.90
CA LEU A 8 -4.96 -13.42 11.67
C LEU A 8 -3.48 -13.12 11.84
N SER A 9 -2.69 -13.36 10.79
CA SER A 9 -1.28 -12.96 10.80
C SER A 9 -1.18 -11.47 11.13
N GLU A 10 -0.12 -11.07 11.83
CA GLU A 10 0.16 -9.65 12.13
C GLU A 10 0.08 -8.79 10.86
N ARG A 11 0.52 -9.35 9.72
CA ARG A 11 0.42 -8.72 8.41
C ARG A 11 -1.01 -8.50 7.93
N ASP A 12 -1.88 -9.49 8.10
CA ASP A 12 -3.29 -9.38 7.67
C ASP A 12 -4.00 -8.36 8.56
N THR A 13 -3.68 -8.34 9.85
CA THR A 13 -4.16 -7.33 10.80
C THR A 13 -3.72 -5.93 10.38
N LEU A 14 -2.43 -5.71 10.10
CA LEU A 14 -1.92 -4.42 9.63
C LEU A 14 -2.55 -3.99 8.29
N ARG A 15 -2.82 -4.93 7.38
CA ARG A 15 -3.54 -4.63 6.12
C ARG A 15 -4.97 -4.19 6.39
N SER A 16 -5.69 -4.88 7.29
CA SER A 16 -7.04 -4.49 7.69
C SER A 16 -7.06 -3.12 8.36
N MET A 17 -6.07 -2.81 9.21
CA MET A 17 -5.92 -1.50 9.83
C MET A 17 -5.64 -0.40 8.78
N MET A 18 -4.77 -0.64 7.79
CA MET A 18 -4.59 0.32 6.70
C MET A 18 -5.89 0.61 5.94
N GLN A 19 -6.68 -0.42 5.66
CA GLN A 19 -7.95 -0.24 4.95
C GLN A 19 -8.94 0.57 5.80
N ALA A 20 -9.01 0.31 7.11
CA ALA A 20 -9.83 1.10 8.01
C ALA A 20 -9.40 2.58 8.01
N GLU A 21 -8.10 2.87 8.02
CA GLU A 21 -7.65 4.27 7.97
C GLU A 21 -7.88 4.95 6.63
N GLU A 22 -7.84 4.22 5.53
CA GLU A 22 -8.25 4.78 4.23
C GLU A 22 -9.72 5.20 4.22
N GLU A 23 -10.60 4.43 4.87
CA GLU A 23 -12.01 4.80 5.01
C GLU A 23 -12.20 6.01 5.93
N VAL A 24 -11.49 6.07 7.06
CA VAL A 24 -11.51 7.23 7.97
C VAL A 24 -11.05 8.51 7.25
N LEU A 25 -9.96 8.43 6.48
CA LEU A 25 -9.47 9.55 5.68
C LEU A 25 -10.49 10.01 4.63
N ARG A 26 -11.20 9.07 3.97
CA ARG A 26 -12.28 9.41 3.04
C ARG A 26 -13.43 10.13 3.75
N CYS A 27 -13.81 9.68 4.94
CA CYS A 27 -14.84 10.33 5.75
C CYS A 27 -14.45 11.76 6.13
N TYR A 28 -13.23 11.97 6.64
CA TYR A 28 -12.74 13.29 7.00
C TYR A 28 -12.61 14.22 5.79
N LEU A 29 -12.13 13.72 4.65
CA LEU A 29 -12.08 14.50 3.42
C LEU A 29 -13.48 14.92 2.97
N GLY A 30 -14.44 13.99 2.99
CA GLY A 30 -15.84 14.28 2.70
C GLY A 30 -16.43 15.34 3.64
N ALA A 31 -16.15 15.23 4.94
CA ALA A 31 -16.59 16.19 5.94
C ALA A 31 -15.96 17.59 5.73
N LEU A 32 -14.67 17.66 5.40
CA LEU A 32 -13.98 18.91 5.09
C LEU A 32 -14.56 19.61 3.87
N LEU A 33 -14.89 18.85 2.82
CA LEU A 33 -15.52 19.36 1.60
C LEU A 33 -16.96 19.81 1.85
N ALA A 34 -17.71 19.09 2.68
CA ALA A 34 -19.09 19.42 3.04
C ALA A 34 -19.20 20.54 4.10
N ALA A 35 -18.14 20.80 4.86
CA ALA A 35 -18.13 21.79 5.93
C ALA A 35 -18.41 23.19 5.35
N GLY A 36 -19.58 23.75 5.67
CA GLY A 36 -20.01 25.08 5.23
C GLY A 36 -19.38 26.24 6.00
N SER A 37 -18.73 25.97 7.14
CA SER A 37 -18.12 27.00 7.99
C SER A 37 -16.60 26.81 8.12
N ARG A 38 -15.87 27.93 8.23
CA ARG A 38 -14.43 27.92 8.48
C ARG A 38 -14.08 27.28 9.82
N ALA A 39 -14.89 27.53 10.86
CA ALA A 39 -14.67 26.96 12.19
C ALA A 39 -14.66 25.42 12.15
N LEU A 40 -15.66 24.80 11.50
CA LEU A 40 -15.74 23.35 11.38
C LEU A 40 -14.57 22.78 10.56
N ARG A 41 -14.14 23.46 9.49
CA ARG A 41 -12.93 23.06 8.75
C ARG A 41 -11.68 23.10 9.62
N THR A 42 -11.52 24.15 10.44
CA THR A 42 -10.39 24.29 11.36
C THR A 42 -10.36 23.17 12.41
N GLU A 43 -11.52 22.70 12.86
CA GLU A 43 -11.60 21.56 13.81
C GLU A 43 -11.33 20.21 13.14
N LEU A 44 -11.77 20.02 11.90
CA LEU A 44 -11.60 18.76 11.16
C LEU A 44 -10.18 18.58 10.59
N LEU A 45 -9.49 19.67 10.26
CA LEU A 45 -8.15 19.65 9.66
C LEU A 45 -7.11 18.89 10.51
N PRO A 46 -6.99 19.16 11.83
CA PRO A 46 -6.07 18.40 12.69
C PRO A 46 -6.39 16.91 12.76
N LEU A 47 -7.67 16.54 12.76
CA LEU A 47 -8.10 15.14 12.78
C LEU A 47 -7.71 14.42 11.48
N PHE A 48 -7.90 15.09 10.34
CA PHE A 48 -7.46 14.58 9.05
C PHE A 48 -5.93 14.42 8.99
N SER A 49 -5.18 15.39 9.52
CA SER A 49 -3.72 15.29 9.61
C SER A 49 -3.26 14.13 10.49
N SER A 50 -3.86 13.94 11.67
CA SER A 50 -3.55 12.80 12.55
C SER A 50 -3.77 11.47 11.84
N ALA A 51 -4.92 11.31 11.14
CA ALA A 51 -5.21 10.09 10.39
C ALA A 51 -4.21 9.84 9.24
N LEU A 52 -3.64 10.90 8.64
CA LEU A 52 -2.57 10.75 7.64
C LEU A 52 -1.26 10.23 8.27
N GLU A 53 -0.92 10.72 9.46
CA GLU A 53 0.25 10.28 10.23
C GLU A 53 0.10 8.81 10.66
N ASP A 54 -1.07 8.43 11.17
CA ASP A 54 -1.39 7.05 11.57
C ASP A 54 -1.29 6.10 10.36
N ARG A 55 -1.81 6.50 9.20
CA ARG A 55 -1.67 5.72 7.96
C ARG A 55 -0.21 5.61 7.51
N ALA A 56 0.59 6.65 7.66
CA ALA A 56 2.01 6.61 7.33
C ALA A 56 2.76 5.62 8.24
N ALA A 57 2.51 5.67 9.56
CA ALA A 57 3.09 4.74 10.53
C ALA A 57 2.68 3.29 10.25
N LEU A 58 1.40 3.03 9.94
CA LEU A 58 0.93 1.69 9.55
C LEU A 58 1.61 1.17 8.29
N LYS A 59 1.87 2.05 7.31
CA LYS A 59 2.58 1.69 6.08
C LYS A 59 4.05 1.33 6.34
N GLU A 60 4.71 2.08 7.22
CA GLU A 60 6.09 1.78 7.65
C GLU A 60 6.16 0.45 8.41
N LEU A 61 5.22 0.20 9.33
CA LEU A 61 5.10 -1.08 10.03
C LEU A 61 4.85 -2.24 9.07
N LEU A 62 3.95 -2.07 8.09
CA LEU A 62 3.69 -3.10 7.09
C LEU A 62 4.94 -3.41 6.25
N PHE A 63 5.78 -2.40 5.98
CA PHE A 63 7.05 -2.58 5.28
C PHE A 63 8.08 -3.31 6.14
N SER A 64 8.18 -2.98 7.43
CA SER A 64 9.12 -3.62 8.36
C SER A 64 8.76 -5.08 8.68
N VAL A 65 7.46 -5.43 8.68
CA VAL A 65 6.98 -6.82 8.85
C VAL A 65 7.04 -7.63 7.53
N SER A 66 7.45 -7.02 6.41
CA SER A 66 7.60 -7.71 5.11
C SER A 66 8.80 -7.23 4.29
N PRO A 67 10.04 -7.29 4.82
CA PRO A 67 11.23 -6.85 4.09
C PRO A 67 11.54 -7.75 2.88
N GLU A 68 11.28 -9.07 3.00
CA GLU A 68 11.66 -10.08 1.99
C GLU A 68 10.99 -9.89 0.62
N ARG A 69 9.80 -9.26 0.56
CA ARG A 69 9.14 -8.97 -0.73
C ARG A 69 9.69 -7.74 -1.44
N ALA A 70 10.38 -6.84 -0.76
CA ALA A 70 10.99 -5.67 -1.40
C ALA A 70 12.22 -6.09 -2.25
N GLU A 71 13.02 -7.02 -1.74
CA GLU A 71 14.13 -7.62 -2.48
C GLU A 71 13.63 -8.60 -3.55
N GLY A 72 12.70 -9.50 -3.22
CA GLY A 72 12.13 -10.43 -4.21
C GLY A 72 11.44 -9.74 -5.40
N LYS A 73 10.76 -8.60 -5.20
CA LYS A 73 10.19 -7.81 -6.32
C LYS A 73 11.26 -7.13 -7.17
N ARG A 74 12.36 -6.65 -6.58
CA ARG A 74 13.49 -6.10 -7.33
C ARG A 74 14.18 -7.18 -8.15
N GLU A 75 14.33 -8.36 -7.58
CA GLU A 75 14.96 -9.50 -8.25
C GLU A 75 14.10 -10.01 -9.41
N LEU A 76 12.78 -10.16 -9.21
CA LEU A 76 11.84 -10.49 -10.28
C LEU A 76 11.81 -9.45 -11.40
N PHE A 77 11.89 -8.15 -11.07
CA PHE A 77 11.96 -7.09 -12.07
C PHE A 77 13.28 -7.11 -12.85
N SER A 78 14.39 -7.40 -12.17
CA SER A 78 15.71 -7.58 -12.79
C SER A 78 15.73 -8.80 -13.72
N GLN A 79 15.16 -9.93 -13.29
CA GLN A 79 15.02 -11.14 -14.10
C GLN A 79 14.10 -10.91 -15.31
N ALA A 80 12.97 -10.22 -15.14
CA ALA A 80 12.07 -9.88 -16.24
C ALA A 80 12.75 -8.98 -17.27
N LYS A 81 13.54 -7.99 -16.83
CA LYS A 81 14.31 -7.10 -17.73
C LYS A 81 15.42 -7.85 -18.45
N LYS A 82 16.09 -8.78 -17.79
CA LYS A 82 17.10 -9.66 -18.40
C LYS A 82 16.48 -10.57 -19.46
N ALA A 83 15.37 -11.23 -19.13
CA ALA A 83 14.62 -12.07 -20.07
C ALA A 83 14.11 -11.27 -21.28
N GLN A 84 13.62 -10.05 -21.07
CA GLN A 84 13.20 -9.17 -22.17
C GLN A 84 14.38 -8.82 -23.10
N LYS A 85 15.57 -8.53 -22.55
CA LYS A 85 16.77 -8.24 -23.33
C LYS A 85 17.24 -9.45 -24.14
N GLU A 86 17.20 -10.65 -23.55
CA GLU A 86 17.56 -11.90 -24.23
C GLU A 86 16.58 -12.23 -25.35
N LEU A 87 15.26 -12.04 -25.14
CA LEU A 87 14.25 -12.20 -26.17
C LEU A 87 14.41 -11.19 -27.32
N SER A 88 14.75 -9.93 -27.02
CA SER A 88 15.04 -8.93 -28.07
C SER A 88 16.28 -9.30 -28.88
N ALA A 89 17.36 -9.73 -28.24
CA ALA A 89 18.59 -10.14 -28.92
C ALA A 89 18.37 -11.35 -29.85
N LEU A 90 17.58 -12.33 -29.40
CA LEU A 90 17.20 -13.48 -30.23
C LEU A 90 16.31 -13.09 -31.42
N SER A 91 15.46 -12.07 -31.27
CA SER A 91 14.62 -11.59 -32.37
C SER A 91 15.39 -10.83 -33.46
N GLU A 92 16.50 -10.16 -33.08
CA GLU A 92 17.38 -9.47 -34.03
C GLU A 92 18.25 -10.46 -34.82
N GLU A 93 18.58 -11.62 -34.23
CA GLU A 93 19.34 -12.69 -34.89
C GLU A 93 18.48 -13.48 -35.90
N ILE A 94 17.18 -13.65 -35.65
CA ILE A 94 16.24 -14.35 -36.54
C ILE A 94 15.73 -13.45 -37.69
N GLY A 95 15.84 -12.13 -37.57
CA GLY A 95 15.42 -11.17 -38.60
C GLY A 95 16.49 -10.82 -39.66
N ALA A 96 17.63 -11.50 -39.65
CA ALA A 96 18.79 -11.23 -40.51
C ALA A 96 19.02 -12.28 -41.62
N GLU A 97 18.02 -13.12 -41.94
CA GLU A 97 17.99 -13.96 -43.15
C GLU A 97 17.13 -13.36 -44.27
#